data_AF-A0A963N9M5-F1
#
_entry.id   AF-A0A963N9M5-F1
#
_cell.length_a   1.000
_cell.length_b   1.000
_cell.length_c   1.000
_cell.angle_alpha   90.00
_cell.angle_beta   90.00
_cell.angle_gamma   90.00
#
_symmetry.space_group_name_H-M   'P 1'
#
loop_
_entity.id
_entity.type
_entity.pdbx_description
1 polymer ?
#
loop_
_entity_poly.entity_id
_entity_poly.type
_entity_poly.pdbx_seq_one_letter_code
_entity_poly.pdbx_strand_id
1 'polypeptide(L)'
;MNDAEQHSLSKVPEVSLLFWVVKIAATTLGETGGDAVSMSMKLGYLEGTAIFAAIFLVAVAAQVRARRFHPLVYWTTIIATTTVGTTLADFVDRSLGIGYAGGSSLLIVLLVASLATWYRALGSISVDTLGSPRAEIFYWTTIMFS
;
A
#
# COMPACT_ATOMS: atom_id res chain seq x y z
N MET A 1 -15.70 13.74 23.65
CA MET A 1 -15.82 12.95 22.41
C MET A 1 -15.75 11.50 22.83
N ASN A 2 -16.84 10.73 22.65
CA ASN A 2 -16.92 9.35 23.13
C ASN A 2 -16.20 8.41 22.15
N ASP A 3 -15.52 7.38 22.65
CA ASP A 3 -14.80 6.37 21.86
C ASP A 3 -15.67 5.72 20.76
N ALA A 4 -16.99 5.67 20.98
CA ALA A 4 -17.98 5.19 20.01
C ALA A 4 -18.09 6.06 18.74
N GLU A 5 -17.82 7.37 18.81
CA GLU A 5 -17.83 8.24 17.62
C GLU A 5 -16.54 8.12 16.81
N GLN A 6 -15.39 7.85 17.46
CA GLN A 6 -14.11 7.62 16.78
C GLN A 6 -14.14 6.35 15.90
N HIS A 7 -14.84 5.30 16.32
CA HIS A 7 -15.04 4.07 15.54
C HIS A 7 -15.81 4.29 14.22
N SER A 8 -16.69 5.30 14.17
CA SER A 8 -17.51 5.59 12.99
C SER A 8 -16.80 6.39 11.89
N LEU A 9 -15.67 7.01 12.22
CA LEU A 9 -14.88 7.88 11.33
C LEU A 9 -13.60 7.21 10.81
N SER A 10 -13.19 6.08 11.40
CA SER A 10 -12.05 5.30 10.90
C SER A 10 -12.36 4.71 9.52
N LYS A 11 -11.53 5.05 8.52
CA LYS A 11 -11.54 4.42 7.20
C LYS A 11 -10.74 3.10 7.16
N VAL A 12 -10.41 2.54 8.31
CA VAL A 12 -9.58 1.33 8.47
C VAL A 12 -10.40 0.26 9.20
N PRO A 13 -10.34 -1.03 8.79
CA PRO A 13 -11.06 -2.10 9.46
C PRO A 13 -10.60 -2.27 10.92
N GLU A 14 -11.52 -2.74 11.76
CA GLU A 14 -11.21 -3.16 13.12
C GLU A 14 -10.23 -4.33 13.12
N VAL A 15 -9.22 -4.27 13.99
CA VAL A 15 -8.17 -5.29 14.14
C VAL A 15 -8.73 -6.51 14.87
N SER A 16 -9.52 -7.30 14.14
CA SER A 16 -10.12 -8.56 14.58
C SER A 16 -9.36 -9.78 14.04
N LEU A 17 -9.74 -10.99 14.47
CA LEU A 17 -9.23 -12.22 13.87
C LEU A 17 -9.49 -12.27 12.35
N LEU A 18 -10.69 -11.85 11.93
CA LEU A 18 -11.06 -11.82 10.52
C LEU A 18 -10.17 -10.85 9.73
N PHE A 19 -9.82 -9.70 10.32
CA PHE A 19 -8.86 -8.77 9.71
C PHE A 19 -7.53 -9.47 9.40
N TRP A 20 -6.99 -10.24 10.32
CA TRP A 20 -5.73 -10.96 10.10
C TRP A 20 -5.84 -12.03 9.02
N VAL A 21 -6.93 -12.80 9.01
CA VAL A 21 -7.19 -13.81 7.98
C VAL A 21 -7.26 -13.17 6.59
N VAL A 22 -8.04 -12.10 6.44
CA VAL A 22 -8.19 -11.40 5.16
C VAL A 22 -6.88 -10.72 4.76
N LYS A 23 -6.13 -10.17 5.71
CA LYS A 23 -4.82 -9.56 5.45
C LYS A 23 -3.84 -10.56 4.87
N ILE A 24 -3.70 -11.74 5.49
CA ILE A 24 -2.83 -12.81 4.99
C ILE A 24 -3.27 -13.22 3.57
N ALA A 25 -4.57 -13.46 3.37
CA ALA A 25 -5.09 -13.83 2.06
C ALA A 25 -4.83 -12.74 1.00
N ALA A 26 -5.03 -11.47 1.36
CA ALA A 26 -4.81 -10.33 0.48
C ALA A 26 -3.34 -10.17 0.09
N THR A 27 -2.42 -10.32 1.05
CA THR A 27 -0.98 -10.21 0.77
C THR A 27 -0.49 -11.37 -0.09
N THR A 28 -0.91 -12.60 0.20
CA THR A 28 -0.57 -13.78 -0.60
C THR A 28 -1.14 -13.66 -2.02
N LEU A 29 -2.38 -13.18 -2.15
CA LEU A 29 -2.99 -12.96 -3.45
C LEU A 29 -2.26 -11.88 -4.25
N GLY A 30 -1.84 -10.79 -3.60
CA GLY A 30 -1.10 -9.71 -4.25
C GLY A 30 0.26 -10.18 -4.79
N GLU A 31 1.03 -10.88 -3.97
CA GLU A 31 2.34 -11.44 -4.38
C GLU A 31 2.16 -12.44 -5.53
N THR A 32 1.28 -13.43 -5.36
CA THR A 32 1.02 -14.47 -6.38
C THR A 32 0.48 -13.87 -7.68
N GLY A 33 -0.40 -12.86 -7.59
CA GLY A 33 -0.95 -12.15 -8.74
C GLY A 33 0.11 -11.34 -9.50
N GLY A 34 1.03 -10.71 -8.76
CA GLY A 34 2.17 -10.00 -9.31
C GLY A 34 3.07 -10.93 -10.13
N ASP A 35 3.47 -12.05 -9.53
CA ASP A 35 4.31 -13.08 -10.15
C ASP A 35 3.61 -13.77 -11.34
N ALA A 36 2.29 -13.95 -11.27
CA ALA A 36 1.53 -14.50 -12.38
C ALA A 36 1.64 -13.59 -13.63
N VAL A 37 1.51 -12.28 -13.47
CA VAL A 37 1.60 -11.35 -14.60
C VAL A 37 3.05 -11.14 -15.05
N SER A 38 3.97 -10.90 -14.12
CA SER A 38 5.37 -10.60 -14.46
C SER A 38 6.11 -11.82 -15.00
N MET A 39 5.99 -12.97 -14.31
CA MET A 39 6.74 -14.19 -14.63
C MET A 39 5.93 -15.16 -15.50
N SER A 40 4.71 -15.51 -15.09
CA SER A 40 3.95 -16.60 -15.77
C SER A 40 3.41 -16.18 -17.13
N MET A 41 2.93 -14.95 -17.27
CA MET A 41 2.53 -14.37 -18.55
C MET A 41 3.71 -13.80 -19.35
N LYS A 42 4.94 -13.85 -18.78
CA LYS A 42 6.19 -13.36 -19.40
C LYS A 42 6.12 -11.89 -19.84
N LEU A 43 5.31 -11.05 -19.17
CA LEU A 43 5.29 -9.62 -19.45
C LEU A 43 6.56 -8.92 -19.01
N GLY A 44 7.24 -9.45 -17.98
CA GLY A 44 8.36 -8.78 -17.32
C GLY A 44 7.94 -7.93 -16.12
N TYR A 45 8.92 -7.64 -15.26
CA TYR A 45 8.68 -6.92 -14.02
C TYR A 45 8.37 -5.44 -14.22
N LEU A 46 8.95 -4.79 -15.24
CA LEU A 46 8.72 -3.37 -15.50
C LEU A 46 7.28 -3.11 -15.96
N GLU A 47 6.84 -3.87 -16.96
CA GLU A 47 5.49 -3.82 -17.52
C GLU A 47 4.44 -4.22 -16.49
N GLY A 48 4.71 -5.30 -15.74
CA GLY A 48 3.85 -5.73 -14.62
C GLY A 48 3.70 -4.63 -13.57
N THR A 49 4.83 -4.07 -13.12
CA THR A 49 4.83 -2.96 -12.15
C THR A 49 4.03 -1.77 -12.65
N ALA A 50 4.18 -1.39 -13.93
CA ALA A 50 3.45 -0.26 -14.51
C ALA A 50 1.93 -0.48 -14.51
N ILE A 51 1.47 -1.69 -14.88
CA ILE A 51 0.05 -2.06 -14.87
C ILE A 51 -0.51 -1.99 -13.45
N PHE A 52 0.15 -2.64 -12.50
CA PHE A 52 -0.33 -2.66 -11.12
C PHE A 52 -0.22 -1.29 -10.45
N ALA A 53 0.77 -0.48 -10.79
CA ALA A 53 0.90 0.89 -10.30
C ALA A 53 -0.28 1.74 -10.77
N ALA A 54 -0.73 1.59 -12.02
CA ALA A 54 -1.92 2.26 -12.51
C ALA A 54 -3.19 1.82 -11.73
N ILE A 55 -3.35 0.52 -11.48
CA ILE A 55 -4.46 -0.03 -10.69
C ILE A 55 -4.43 0.52 -9.26
N PHE A 56 -3.26 0.53 -8.63
CA PHE A 56 -3.05 1.07 -7.28
C PHE A 56 -3.42 2.56 -7.20
N LEU A 57 -2.96 3.37 -8.16
CA LEU A 57 -3.30 4.81 -8.21
C LEU A 57 -4.81 5.04 -8.32
N VAL A 58 -5.52 4.23 -9.12
CA VAL A 58 -6.98 4.29 -9.23
C VAL A 58 -7.64 3.89 -7.91
N ALA A 59 -7.16 2.83 -7.26
CA ALA A 59 -7.68 2.34 -5.98
C ALA A 59 -7.49 3.36 -4.85
N VAL A 60 -6.30 3.94 -4.73
CA VAL A 60 -6.01 5.03 -3.78
C VAL A 60 -6.87 6.25 -4.07
N ALA A 61 -7.00 6.66 -5.33
CA ALA A 61 -7.87 7.78 -5.69
C ALA A 61 -9.35 7.52 -5.31
N ALA A 62 -9.82 6.28 -5.44
CA ALA A 62 -11.15 5.89 -4.97
C ALA A 62 -11.25 5.94 -3.43
N GLN A 63 -10.21 5.47 -2.72
CA GLN A 63 -10.16 5.46 -1.27
C GLN A 63 -10.13 6.88 -0.68
N VAL A 64 -9.35 7.78 -1.26
CA VAL A 64 -9.26 9.20 -0.87
C VAL A 64 -10.59 9.93 -1.12
N ARG A 65 -11.32 9.56 -2.20
CA ARG A 65 -12.64 10.15 -2.51
C ARG A 65 -13.76 9.59 -1.65
N ALA A 66 -13.63 8.37 -1.13
CA ALA A 66 -14.64 7.76 -0.28
C ALA A 66 -14.79 8.56 1.01
N ARG A 67 -16.03 8.89 1.41
CA ARG A 67 -16.29 9.63 2.66
C ARG A 67 -16.48 8.73 3.89
N ARG A 68 -16.58 7.42 3.67
CA ARG A 68 -16.80 6.39 4.70
C ARG A 68 -15.95 5.16 4.40
N PHE A 69 -15.78 4.30 5.40
CA PHE A 69 -15.11 3.02 5.23
C PHE A 69 -15.88 2.13 4.25
N HIS A 70 -15.21 1.72 3.16
CA HIS A 70 -15.70 0.72 2.23
C HIS A 70 -14.74 -0.47 2.22
N PRO A 71 -15.12 -1.62 2.80
CA PRO A 71 -14.24 -2.78 2.93
C PRO A 71 -13.65 -3.24 1.59
N LEU A 72 -14.46 -3.26 0.52
CA LEU A 72 -14.01 -3.67 -0.81
C LEU A 72 -12.91 -2.74 -1.34
N VAL A 73 -13.12 -1.42 -1.28
CA VAL A 73 -12.14 -0.44 -1.75
C VAL A 73 -10.85 -0.54 -0.94
N TYR A 74 -10.95 -0.70 0.37
CA TYR A 74 -9.79 -0.87 1.25
C TYR A 74 -8.99 -2.13 0.89
N TRP A 75 -9.63 -3.30 0.83
CA TRP A 75 -8.94 -4.56 0.54
C TRP A 75 -8.41 -4.63 -0.89
N THR A 76 -9.12 -4.07 -1.87
CA THR A 76 -8.58 -3.92 -3.23
C THR A 76 -7.35 -3.04 -3.24
N THR A 77 -7.35 -1.94 -2.48
CA THR A 77 -6.16 -1.08 -2.37
C THR A 77 -5.00 -1.86 -1.74
N ILE A 78 -5.23 -2.63 -0.67
CA ILE A 78 -4.20 -3.47 -0.04
C ILE A 78 -3.64 -4.50 -1.03
N ILE A 79 -4.48 -5.24 -1.75
CA ILE A 79 -4.03 -6.22 -2.76
C ILE A 79 -3.20 -5.51 -3.82
N ALA A 80 -3.68 -4.37 -4.34
CA ALA A 80 -2.96 -3.60 -5.35
C ALA A 80 -1.60 -3.10 -4.82
N THR A 81 -1.53 -2.58 -3.59
CA THR A 81 -0.27 -2.14 -2.97
C THR A 81 0.72 -3.30 -2.87
N THR A 82 0.28 -4.46 -2.36
CA THR A 82 1.16 -5.63 -2.25
C THR A 82 1.65 -6.10 -3.62
N THR A 83 0.76 -6.11 -4.63
CA THR A 83 1.12 -6.52 -5.99
C THR A 83 2.17 -5.60 -6.61
N VAL A 84 1.99 -4.28 -6.46
CA VAL A 84 2.98 -3.27 -6.89
C VAL A 84 4.29 -3.42 -6.13
N GLY A 85 4.22 -3.59 -4.80
CA GLY A 85 5.39 -3.75 -3.95
C GLY A 85 6.25 -4.95 -4.38
N THR A 86 5.63 -6.11 -4.57
CA THR A 86 6.32 -7.32 -5.03
C THR A 86 6.96 -7.11 -6.41
N THR A 87 6.21 -6.64 -7.40
CA THR A 87 6.71 -6.48 -8.77
C THR A 87 7.80 -5.42 -8.88
N LEU A 88 7.71 -4.34 -8.11
CA LEU A 88 8.73 -3.30 -8.04
C LEU A 88 9.99 -3.78 -7.31
N ALA A 89 9.85 -4.47 -6.18
CA ALA A 89 10.99 -5.03 -5.45
C ALA A 89 11.75 -6.03 -6.33
N ASP A 90 11.04 -6.95 -6.99
CA ASP A 90 11.66 -7.88 -7.92
C ASP A 90 12.28 -7.20 -9.14
N PHE A 91 11.67 -6.13 -9.66
CA PHE A 91 12.29 -5.32 -10.71
C PHE A 91 13.63 -4.75 -10.25
N VAL A 92 13.67 -4.17 -9.06
CA VAL A 92 14.87 -3.56 -8.49
C VAL A 92 15.94 -4.63 -8.21
N ASP A 93 15.58 -5.72 -7.55
CA ASP A 93 16.54 -6.73 -7.14
C ASP A 93 17.05 -7.57 -8.32
N ARG A 94 16.15 -8.00 -9.22
CA ARG A 94 16.46 -8.96 -10.29
C ARG A 94 16.75 -8.31 -11.63
N SER A 95 16.04 -7.23 -11.98
CA SER A 95 16.18 -6.59 -13.30
C SER A 95 17.22 -5.47 -13.31
N LEU A 96 17.24 -4.62 -12.26
CA LEU A 96 18.29 -3.59 -12.10
C LEU A 96 19.59 -4.19 -11.52
N GLY A 97 19.55 -5.40 -10.98
CA GLY A 97 20.73 -6.14 -10.55
C GLY A 97 21.43 -5.56 -9.32
N ILE A 98 20.76 -4.70 -8.55
CA ILE A 98 21.33 -4.14 -7.31
C ILE A 98 21.30 -5.14 -6.14
N GLY A 99 20.60 -6.27 -6.33
CA GLY A 99 20.46 -7.35 -5.38
C GLY A 99 19.64 -7.00 -4.14
N TYR A 100 19.23 -8.02 -3.38
CA TYR A 100 18.34 -7.88 -2.22
C TYR A 100 18.80 -6.85 -1.19
N ALA A 101 20.11 -6.74 -0.94
CA ALA A 101 20.65 -5.76 -0.01
C ALA A 101 20.46 -4.32 -0.53
N GLY A 102 20.65 -4.11 -1.84
CA GLY A 102 20.42 -2.83 -2.51
C GLY A 102 18.94 -2.46 -2.53
N GLY A 103 18.05 -3.37 -2.93
CA GLY A 103 16.60 -3.13 -2.93
C GLY A 103 16.05 -2.88 -1.53
N SER A 104 16.46 -3.66 -0.53
CA SER A 104 16.06 -3.45 0.87
C SER A 104 16.51 -2.08 1.39
N SER A 105 17.73 -1.67 1.06
CA SER A 105 18.25 -0.34 1.44
C SER A 105 17.45 0.78 0.77
N LEU A 106 17.10 0.61 -0.50
CA LEU A 106 16.26 1.57 -1.22
C LEU A 106 14.87 1.70 -0.60
N LEU A 107 14.22 0.58 -0.25
CA LEU A 107 12.92 0.58 0.43
C LEU A 107 13.00 1.29 1.79
N ILE A 108 14.03 1.02 2.59
CA ILE A 108 14.25 1.72 3.86
C ILE A 108 14.38 3.23 3.65
N VAL A 109 15.16 3.67 2.65
CA VAL A 109 15.32 5.10 2.34
C VAL A 109 13.99 5.73 1.92
N LEU A 110 13.23 5.05 1.07
CA LEU A 110 11.91 5.53 0.60
C LEU A 110 10.89 5.61 1.75
N LEU A 111 10.87 4.62 2.64
CA LEU A 111 10.03 4.59 3.83
C LEU A 111 10.38 5.74 4.79
N VAL A 112 11.67 5.94 5.08
CA VAL A 112 12.12 7.05 5.93
C VAL A 112 11.78 8.39 5.29
N ALA A 113 11.94 8.52 3.96
CA ALA A 113 11.57 9.73 3.24
C ALA A 113 10.05 9.98 3.26
N SER A 114 9.22 8.95 3.13
CA SER A 114 7.76 9.08 3.19
C SER A 114 7.29 9.51 4.58
N LEU A 115 7.85 8.92 5.64
CA LEU A 115 7.56 9.30 7.02
C LEU A 115 8.05 10.72 7.34
N ALA A 116 9.25 11.08 6.89
CA ALA A 116 9.81 12.42 7.11
C ALA A 116 9.00 13.51 6.37
N THR A 117 8.57 13.24 5.13
CA THR A 117 7.71 14.16 4.37
C THR A 117 6.33 14.28 4.98
N TRP A 118 5.74 13.18 5.48
CA TRP A 118 4.49 13.21 6.25
C TRP A 118 4.65 14.08 7.51
N TYR A 119 5.66 13.82 8.35
CA TYR A 119 5.89 14.60 9.57
C TYR A 119 6.12 16.08 9.27
N ARG A 120 6.86 16.43 8.22
CA ARG A 120 7.07 17.83 7.82
C ARG A 120 5.79 18.51 7.30
N ALA A 121 4.92 17.77 6.61
CA ALA A 121 3.71 18.33 6.03
C ALA A 121 2.56 18.48 7.04
N LEU A 122 2.43 17.56 7.99
CA LEU A 122 1.29 17.48 8.91
C LEU A 122 1.66 17.65 10.39
N GLY A 123 2.94 17.73 10.74
CA GLY A 123 3.44 17.94 12.10
C GLY A 123 3.28 16.73 13.05
N SER A 124 2.53 15.71 12.64
CA SER A 124 2.35 14.46 13.38
C SER A 124 2.12 13.29 12.41
N ILE A 125 2.61 12.11 12.79
CA ILE A 125 2.30 10.83 12.14
C ILE A 125 1.29 10.13 13.04
N SER A 126 0.01 10.46 12.87
CA SER A 126 -1.08 9.86 13.64
C SER A 126 -2.09 9.23 12.69
N VAL A 127 -2.41 7.96 12.91
CA VAL A 127 -3.44 7.22 12.15
C VAL A 127 -4.84 7.71 12.53
N ASP A 128 -4.99 8.28 13.74
CA ASP A 128 -6.27 8.79 14.26
C ASP A 128 -6.74 10.08 13.56
N THR A 129 -5.85 10.76 12.83
CA THR A 129 -6.16 11.99 12.07
C THR A 129 -6.37 11.75 10.57
N LEU A 130 -6.66 10.50 10.17
CA LEU A 130 -7.05 10.10 8.80
C LEU A 130 -8.41 10.67 8.33
N GLY A 131 -8.76 11.90 8.72
CA GLY A 131 -9.92 12.64 8.24
C GLY A 131 -9.63 13.54 7.02
N SER A 132 -8.36 13.69 6.62
CA SER A 132 -7.97 14.58 5.51
C SER A 132 -7.40 13.82 4.30
N PRO A 133 -7.75 14.20 3.06
CA PRO A 133 -7.21 13.60 1.84
C PRO A 133 -5.68 13.59 1.76
N ARG A 134 -5.02 14.61 2.33
CA ARG A 134 -3.55 14.69 2.38
C ARG A 134 -2.95 13.62 3.28
N ALA A 135 -3.53 13.40 4.47
CA ALA A 135 -3.06 12.36 5.39
C ALA A 135 -3.24 10.95 4.78
N GLU A 136 -4.34 10.72 4.05
CA GLU A 136 -4.59 9.44 3.38
C GLU A 136 -3.54 9.14 2.30
N ILE A 137 -3.13 10.13 1.51
CA ILE A 137 -2.06 9.95 0.51
C ILE A 137 -0.74 9.55 1.18
N PHE A 138 -0.35 10.23 2.27
CA PHE A 138 0.87 9.89 3.01
C PHE A 138 0.80 8.50 3.64
N TYR A 139 -0.36 8.13 4.16
CA TYR A 139 -0.62 6.80 4.71
C TYR A 139 -0.40 5.69 3.67
N TRP A 140 -1.05 5.79 2.51
CA TRP A 140 -0.89 4.78 1.45
C TRP A 140 0.50 4.76 0.84
N THR A 141 1.13 5.93 0.70
CA THR A 141 2.52 6.02 0.22
C THR A 141 3.48 5.32 1.18
N THR A 142 3.27 5.48 2.49
CA THR A 142 4.09 4.83 3.52
C THR A 142 3.88 3.32 3.52
N ILE A 143 2.64 2.84 3.37
CA ILE A 143 2.35 1.40 3.27
C ILE A 143 3.01 0.79 2.03
N MET A 144 3.08 1.52 0.91
CA MET A 144 3.69 1.02 -0.32
C MET A 144 5.20 0.79 -0.21
N PHE A 145 5.90 1.56 0.63
CA PHE A 145 7.35 1.46 0.80
C PHE A 145 7.78 0.68 2.05
N SER A 146 6.83 0.17 2.85
CA SER A 146 7.07 -0.62 4.05
C SER A 146 7.08 -2.11 3.77
#